data_AF-A0A9D3UGW5-F1
#
_entry.id   AF-A0A9D3UGW5-F1
#
_cell.length_a   1.000
_cell.length_b   1.000
_cell.length_c   1.000
_cell.angle_alpha   90.00
_cell.angle_beta   90.00
_cell.angle_gamma   90.00
#
_symmetry.space_group_name_H-M   'P 1'
#
loop_
_entity.id
_entity.type
_entity.pdbx_description
1 polymer ?
#
loop_
_entity_poly.entity_id
_entity_poly.type
_entity_poly.pdbx_seq_one_letter_code
_entity_poly.pdbx_strand_id
1 'polypeptide(L)'
;MKKAQKAENMYIKSRKPEFLFILLFLYTLPMRLLVHFTMAAAIDDGNIHFNLTDFTPNMRYIEFEADTTASGGQIQLTTNQRNKALNGSVGRATYYQPMHLWDNSSGKPRLTDFTTHFSFSIDSLNKSAGDRGDGFAFFLAPDGSKIPPQSGGGCLGLQSCDSDGNSKFVAVEFDTYPNVWDPLGSDHVAIDLNSIKTSFYPVQWTWSGIERGGKVDAFITYNSSTKNLSVLLLGAEDFNRLNSSNLSAILDLSQYLPEWF
;
A
#
# COMPACT_ATOMS: atom_id res chain seq x y z
N MET A 1 60.15 22.11 -25.40
CA MET A 1 60.26 23.37 -26.17
C MET A 1 58.98 23.54 -26.98
N LYS A 2 58.10 24.47 -26.57
CA LYS A 2 57.75 25.71 -27.29
C LYS A 2 57.10 25.49 -28.67
N LYS A 3 55.78 25.71 -28.75
CA LYS A 3 55.05 26.77 -29.49
C LYS A 3 54.68 26.35 -30.92
N ALA A 4 53.41 26.18 -31.30
CA ALA A 4 52.26 27.11 -31.41
C ALA A 4 52.08 27.67 -32.84
N GLN A 5 50.82 27.58 -33.29
CA GLN A 5 50.09 28.41 -34.28
C GLN A 5 50.52 28.43 -35.76
N LYS A 6 49.55 28.19 -36.65
CA LYS A 6 48.85 29.29 -37.35
C LYS A 6 47.62 28.80 -38.12
N ALA A 7 46.45 29.29 -37.74
CA ALA A 7 45.32 29.48 -38.63
C ALA A 7 45.07 30.99 -38.68
N GLU A 8 45.28 31.60 -39.84
CA GLU A 8 45.01 33.00 -40.13
C GLU A 8 44.32 33.05 -41.49
N ASN A 9 43.07 33.53 -41.50
CA ASN A 9 42.61 34.71 -42.24
C ASN A 9 41.06 34.69 -42.29
N MET A 10 40.35 35.67 -41.71
CA MET A 10 40.15 37.06 -42.20
C MET A 10 39.45 37.07 -43.58
N TYR A 11 38.36 37.80 -43.86
CA TYR A 11 37.88 39.04 -43.23
C TYR A 11 36.52 39.54 -43.81
N ILE A 12 35.77 40.27 -42.95
CA ILE A 12 35.10 41.59 -43.12
C ILE A 12 34.01 41.83 -44.20
N LYS A 13 32.87 42.40 -43.74
CA LYS A 13 32.38 43.79 -44.04
C LYS A 13 31.16 44.12 -43.14
N SER A 14 31.22 45.06 -42.17
CA SER A 14 31.10 46.55 -42.26
C SER A 14 29.72 47.01 -42.79
N ARG A 15 28.91 47.89 -42.14
CA ARG A 15 29.17 49.29 -41.69
C ARG A 15 27.93 49.88 -40.94
N LYS A 16 28.14 50.61 -39.81
CA LYS A 16 27.56 51.90 -39.25
C LYS A 16 26.06 52.32 -39.46
N PRO A 17 25.49 53.34 -38.76
CA PRO A 17 25.61 53.87 -37.38
C PRO A 17 24.25 54.05 -36.61
N GLU A 18 24.37 54.49 -35.35
CA GLU A 18 23.45 55.03 -34.31
C GLU A 18 21.93 55.24 -34.54
N PHE A 19 21.12 54.81 -33.55
CA PHE A 19 19.92 55.53 -33.09
C PHE A 19 19.73 55.41 -31.56
N LEU A 20 19.47 56.57 -30.95
CA LEU A 20 19.05 56.80 -29.58
C LEU A 20 17.57 56.39 -29.40
N PHE A 21 17.25 55.58 -28.40
CA PHE A 21 15.87 55.45 -27.91
C PHE A 21 15.80 55.77 -26.41
N ILE A 22 15.21 56.93 -26.14
CA ILE A 22 14.69 57.36 -24.85
C ILE A 22 13.40 56.57 -24.61
N LEU A 23 13.28 55.86 -23.49
CA LEU A 23 11.99 55.39 -23.00
C LEU A 23 11.70 56.12 -21.70
N LEU A 24 10.72 57.03 -21.73
CA LEU A 24 10.18 57.67 -20.54
C LEU A 24 8.67 57.40 -20.49
N PHE A 25 8.31 56.64 -19.45
CA PHE A 25 7.04 56.35 -18.78
C PHE A 25 5.71 56.39 -19.55
N LEU A 26 4.90 55.35 -19.35
CA LEU A 26 3.54 55.44 -18.79
C LEU A 26 3.07 54.04 -18.36
N TYR A 27 2.44 53.97 -17.20
CA TYR A 27 1.89 52.75 -16.61
C TYR A 27 0.92 52.02 -17.54
N THR A 28 1.20 50.76 -17.86
CA THR A 28 0.18 49.69 -17.77
C THR A 28 0.83 48.44 -17.19
N LEU A 29 0.33 48.08 -16.01
CA LEU A 29 0.44 46.84 -15.25
C LEU A 29 1.32 45.71 -15.85
N PRO A 30 2.26 45.10 -15.09
CA PRO A 30 2.83 43.83 -15.51
C PRO A 30 1.66 42.85 -15.67
N MET A 31 1.47 42.40 -16.90
CA MET A 31 0.53 41.37 -17.29
C MET A 31 0.81 40.15 -16.39
N ARG A 32 0.08 40.04 -15.28
CA ARG A 32 0.04 38.82 -14.49
C ARG A 32 -0.77 37.85 -15.33
N LEU A 33 -0.08 36.89 -15.94
CA LEU A 33 -0.71 35.69 -16.47
C LEU A 33 -1.35 34.98 -15.27
N LEU A 34 -2.62 35.28 -15.04
CA LEU A 34 -3.45 34.58 -14.10
C LEU A 34 -3.91 33.31 -14.79
N VAL A 35 -3.15 32.22 -14.61
CA VAL A 35 -3.62 30.90 -14.97
C VAL A 35 -4.73 30.57 -13.99
N HIS A 36 -5.98 30.81 -14.40
CA HIS A 36 -7.11 30.17 -13.76
C HIS A 36 -7.04 28.70 -14.14
N PHE A 37 -6.54 27.87 -13.23
CA PHE A 37 -7.03 26.51 -13.19
C PHE A 37 -8.46 26.60 -12.69
N THR A 38 -9.43 26.50 -13.59
CA THR A 38 -10.68 25.88 -13.20
C THR A 38 -10.31 24.46 -12.81
N MET A 39 -10.16 24.18 -11.51
CA MET A 39 -10.51 22.85 -11.03
C MET A 39 -12.00 22.73 -11.34
N ALA A 40 -12.31 22.10 -12.47
CA ALA A 40 -13.46 21.25 -12.46
C ALA A 40 -13.11 20.17 -11.43
N ALA A 41 -13.62 20.35 -10.20
CA ALA A 41 -14.05 19.18 -9.47
C ALA A 41 -15.13 18.58 -10.36
N ALA A 42 -14.73 17.67 -11.25
CA ALA A 42 -15.66 16.62 -11.61
C ALA A 42 -16.08 16.03 -10.27
N ILE A 43 -17.38 15.94 -10.04
CA ILE A 43 -17.91 15.02 -9.04
C ILE A 43 -17.42 13.67 -9.53
N ASP A 44 -16.25 13.24 -9.05
CA ASP A 44 -15.84 11.85 -9.21
C ASP A 44 -16.84 11.05 -8.40
N ASP A 45 -17.33 9.97 -8.99
CA ASP A 45 -18.58 9.29 -8.65
C ASP A 45 -18.44 8.47 -7.34
N GLY A 46 -17.99 9.10 -6.25
CA GLY A 46 -17.66 8.46 -4.98
C GLY A 46 -16.47 7.49 -5.03
N ASN A 47 -15.79 7.34 -6.17
CA ASN A 47 -14.71 6.38 -6.34
C ASN A 47 -13.40 6.88 -5.73
N ILE A 48 -12.71 6.01 -5.00
CA ILE A 48 -11.39 6.29 -4.42
C ILE A 48 -10.33 5.62 -5.29
N HIS A 49 -9.37 6.41 -5.77
CA HIS A 49 -8.19 5.91 -6.48
C HIS A 49 -6.93 6.59 -5.96
N PHE A 50 -5.95 5.78 -5.55
CA PHE A 50 -4.63 6.27 -5.15
C PHE A 50 -3.53 5.33 -5.63
N ASN A 51 -2.35 5.90 -5.86
CA ASN A 51 -1.13 5.16 -6.15
C ASN A 51 0.00 5.80 -5.34
N LEU A 52 0.54 5.05 -4.38
CA LEU A 52 1.57 5.52 -3.46
C LEU A 52 2.86 4.75 -3.74
N THR A 53 3.86 5.46 -4.26
CA THR A 53 5.18 4.88 -4.61
C THR A 53 6.27 5.24 -3.62
N ASP A 54 5.98 6.10 -2.65
CA ASP A 54 6.91 6.58 -1.63
C ASP A 54 6.16 6.88 -0.33
N PHE A 55 6.77 6.53 0.81
CA PHE A 55 6.17 6.65 2.14
C PHE A 55 7.07 7.46 3.07
N THR A 56 6.49 8.46 3.75
CA THR A 56 7.21 9.35 4.66
C THR A 56 6.51 9.43 6.03
N PRO A 57 7.26 9.66 7.13
CA PRO A 57 6.68 9.68 8.48
C PRO A 57 5.49 10.63 8.69
N ASN A 58 5.42 11.73 7.93
CA ASN A 58 4.42 12.78 8.09
C ASN A 58 3.46 12.86 6.90
N MET A 59 3.32 11.79 6.13
CA MET A 59 2.37 11.76 5.02
C MET A 59 0.93 11.87 5.53
N ARG A 60 0.10 12.67 4.86
CA ARG A 60 -1.28 12.95 5.31
C ARG A 60 -2.31 11.91 4.88
N TYR A 61 -1.91 10.99 4.00
CA TYR A 61 -2.82 10.03 3.38
C TYR A 61 -2.87 8.68 4.10
N ILE A 62 -1.91 8.42 4.99
CA ILE A 62 -1.84 7.16 5.74
C ILE A 62 -1.76 7.51 7.22
N GLU A 63 -2.64 6.90 8.01
CA GLU A 63 -2.55 6.92 9.47
C GLU A 63 -1.69 5.75 9.93
N PHE A 64 -0.68 6.04 10.75
CA PHE A 64 0.18 5.01 11.36
C PHE A 64 -0.23 4.80 12.82
N GLU A 65 -0.39 3.55 13.22
CA GLU A 65 -0.72 3.15 14.60
C GLU A 65 0.40 2.32 15.23
N ALA A 66 0.55 2.47 16.56
CA ALA A 66 1.52 1.75 17.40
C ALA A 66 2.96 1.80 16.86
N ASP A 67 3.58 0.64 16.56
CA ASP A 67 4.99 0.58 16.15
C ASP A 67 5.22 0.88 14.67
N THR A 68 4.17 1.11 13.90
CA THR A 68 4.30 1.37 12.47
C THR A 68 5.00 2.70 12.20
N THR A 69 6.00 2.67 11.32
CA THR A 69 6.72 3.86 10.87
C THR A 69 6.90 3.86 9.36
N ALA A 70 7.35 4.97 8.80
CA ALA A 70 7.77 5.05 7.41
C ALA A 70 9.23 5.48 7.31
N SER A 71 10.04 4.75 6.56
CA SER A 71 11.47 5.05 6.37
C SER A 71 11.98 4.44 5.07
N GLY A 72 12.91 5.13 4.40
CA GLY A 72 13.48 4.67 3.14
C GLY A 72 12.44 4.52 2.02
N GLY A 73 11.35 5.26 2.09
CA GLY A 73 10.24 5.19 1.14
C GLY A 73 9.36 3.96 1.29
N GLN A 74 9.33 3.33 2.47
CA GLN A 74 8.57 2.13 2.77
C GLN A 74 7.80 2.28 4.08
N ILE A 75 6.65 1.61 4.19
CA ILE A 75 5.97 1.39 5.46
C ILE A 75 6.65 0.20 6.17
N GLN A 76 6.94 0.38 7.45
CA GLN A 76 7.52 -0.63 8.33
C GLN A 76 6.47 -0.90 9.40
N LEU A 77 5.67 -1.96 9.21
CA LEU A 77 4.54 -2.30 10.09
C LEU A 77 4.99 -2.67 11.51
N THR A 78 6.11 -3.37 11.61
CA THR A 78 6.73 -3.82 12.86
C THR A 78 8.12 -3.22 13.05
N THR A 79 8.57 -3.17 14.31
CA THR A 79 9.88 -2.65 14.68
C THR A 79 10.99 -3.40 13.94
N ASN A 80 11.89 -2.67 13.28
CA ASN A 80 12.97 -3.22 12.46
C ASN A 80 14.38 -2.73 12.87
N GLN A 81 14.52 -2.21 14.09
CA GLN A 81 15.80 -1.66 14.55
C GLN A 81 16.68 -2.77 15.13
N ARG A 82 17.89 -2.96 14.57
CA ARG A 82 18.87 -3.98 15.02
C ARG A 82 19.18 -3.94 16.53
N ASN A 83 19.04 -2.79 17.17
CA ASN A 83 19.35 -2.59 18.60
C ASN A 83 18.11 -2.62 19.51
N LYS A 84 16.93 -2.93 18.99
CA LYS A 84 15.69 -3.09 19.78
C LYS A 84 15.24 -4.55 19.77
N ALA A 85 14.48 -4.92 20.80
CA ALA A 85 13.77 -6.19 20.77
C ALA A 85 12.78 -6.15 19.60
N LEU A 86 12.90 -7.13 18.69
CA LEU A 86 12.01 -7.27 17.53
C LEU A 86 10.72 -8.03 17.88
N ASN A 87 10.68 -8.65 19.06
CA ASN A 87 9.55 -9.45 19.52
C ASN A 87 8.45 -8.57 20.10
N GLY A 88 7.19 -8.97 19.91
CA GLY A 88 6.03 -8.31 20.50
C GLY A 88 5.65 -6.98 19.86
N SER A 89 6.19 -6.68 18.67
CA SER A 89 5.84 -5.48 17.93
C SER A 89 4.51 -5.64 17.20
N VAL A 90 3.68 -4.60 17.21
CA VAL A 90 2.40 -4.56 16.52
C VAL A 90 2.19 -3.18 15.93
N GLY A 91 1.60 -3.13 14.74
CA GLY A 91 1.33 -1.87 14.08
C GLY A 91 0.33 -2.01 12.94
N ARG A 92 -0.27 -0.89 12.56
CA ARG A 92 -1.20 -0.79 11.43
C ARG A 92 -0.93 0.48 10.64
N ALA A 93 -1.18 0.41 9.33
CA ALA A 93 -1.23 1.55 8.43
C ALA A 93 -2.57 1.54 7.70
N THR A 94 -3.34 2.63 7.80
CA THR A 94 -4.66 2.75 7.17
C THR A 94 -4.74 3.98 6.28
N TYR A 95 -5.48 3.89 5.18
CA TYR A 95 -5.75 5.06 4.33
C TYR A 95 -6.68 6.03 5.08
N TYR A 96 -6.40 7.33 4.99
CA TYR A 96 -7.06 8.36 5.82
C TYR A 96 -8.54 8.58 5.50
N GLN A 97 -8.98 8.23 4.28
CA GLN A 97 -10.34 8.49 3.83
C GLN A 97 -11.13 7.17 3.84
N PRO A 98 -12.31 7.14 4.49
CA PRO A 98 -13.16 5.95 4.50
C PRO A 98 -13.71 5.67 3.10
N MET A 99 -13.91 4.39 2.80
CA MET A 99 -14.45 3.89 1.55
C MET A 99 -15.91 3.46 1.71
N HIS A 100 -16.74 3.85 0.74
CA HIS A 100 -18.14 3.45 0.67
C HIS A 100 -18.25 2.09 -0.04
N LEU A 101 -18.43 1.03 0.75
CA LEU A 101 -18.44 -0.35 0.24
C LEU A 101 -19.75 -0.72 -0.41
N TRP A 102 -20.86 -0.33 0.19
CA TRP A 102 -22.18 -0.69 -0.27
C TRP A 102 -23.24 0.30 0.18
N ASP A 103 -24.31 0.41 -0.62
CA ASP A 103 -25.49 1.20 -0.33
C ASP A 103 -26.74 0.33 -0.41
N ASN A 104 -27.70 0.56 0.49
CA ASN A 104 -29.00 -0.12 0.48
C ASN A 104 -30.19 0.85 0.37
N SER A 105 -29.96 2.10 -0.03
CA SER A 105 -31.02 3.11 -0.24
C SER A 105 -32.13 2.64 -1.20
N SER A 106 -31.81 1.74 -2.13
CA SER A 106 -32.76 1.18 -3.11
C SER A 106 -33.53 -0.07 -2.63
N GLY A 107 -33.31 -0.52 -1.39
CA GLY A 107 -33.88 -1.75 -0.83
C GLY A 107 -33.21 -3.04 -1.33
N LYS A 108 -32.16 -2.92 -2.16
CA LYS A 108 -31.25 -4.00 -2.53
C LYS A 108 -29.81 -3.50 -2.31
N PRO A 109 -28.98 -4.21 -1.53
CA PRO A 109 -27.58 -3.82 -1.35
C PRO A 109 -26.84 -3.79 -2.69
N ARG A 110 -26.20 -2.66 -2.98
CA ARG A 110 -25.32 -2.45 -4.12
C ARG A 110 -23.90 -2.33 -3.60
N LEU A 111 -23.07 -3.35 -3.85
CA LEU A 111 -21.67 -3.35 -3.47
C LEU A 111 -20.80 -2.71 -4.56
N THR A 112 -19.66 -2.18 -4.14
CA THR A 112 -18.63 -1.59 -5.00
C THR A 112 -17.54 -2.62 -5.31
N ASP A 113 -17.02 -2.59 -6.54
CA ASP A 113 -15.83 -3.35 -6.93
C ASP A 113 -14.58 -2.68 -6.37
N PHE A 114 -13.55 -3.45 -6.00
CA PHE A 114 -12.25 -2.86 -5.70
C PHE A 114 -11.10 -3.69 -6.25
N THR A 115 -9.97 -3.03 -6.44
CA THR A 115 -8.69 -3.67 -6.76
C THR A 115 -7.60 -2.96 -6.00
N THR A 116 -6.73 -3.73 -5.36
CA THR A 116 -5.51 -3.22 -4.74
C THR A 116 -4.32 -4.05 -5.18
N HIS A 117 -3.18 -3.38 -5.27
CA HIS A 117 -1.90 -3.99 -5.58
C HIS A 117 -0.84 -3.36 -4.68
N PHE A 118 -0.05 -4.21 -4.03
CA PHE A 118 1.08 -3.77 -3.24
C PHE A 118 2.23 -4.77 -3.33
N SER A 119 3.45 -4.25 -3.21
CA SER A 119 4.64 -5.08 -3.03
C SER A 119 5.05 -5.09 -1.56
N PHE A 120 5.57 -6.20 -1.08
CA PHE A 120 6.11 -6.31 0.26
C PHE A 120 7.30 -7.28 0.34
N SER A 121 8.01 -7.24 1.46
CA SER A 121 9.07 -8.18 1.80
C SER A 121 9.06 -8.43 3.30
N ILE A 122 9.21 -9.69 3.70
CA ILE A 122 9.42 -10.09 5.10
C ILE A 122 10.83 -10.67 5.16
N ASP A 123 11.66 -10.20 6.09
CA ASP A 123 13.01 -10.69 6.32
C ASP A 123 13.12 -11.29 7.73
N SER A 124 13.21 -12.61 7.81
CA SER A 124 13.36 -13.32 9.08
C SER A 124 14.80 -13.36 9.60
N LEU A 125 15.75 -12.68 8.93
CA LEU A 125 17.16 -12.65 9.29
C LEU A 125 17.78 -14.06 9.33
N ASN A 126 17.45 -14.88 8.34
CA ASN A 126 17.82 -16.31 8.23
C ASN A 126 17.24 -17.23 9.31
N LYS A 127 16.21 -16.81 10.05
CA LYS A 127 15.48 -17.70 10.96
C LYS A 127 14.61 -18.68 10.18
N SER A 128 14.64 -19.94 10.61
CA SER A 128 13.83 -21.02 10.06
C SER A 128 12.35 -20.90 10.44
N ALA A 129 11.49 -21.64 9.74
CA ALA A 129 10.09 -21.78 10.10
C ALA A 129 9.94 -22.28 11.56
N GLY A 130 9.02 -21.68 12.31
CA GLY A 130 8.83 -21.94 13.74
C GLY A 130 9.67 -21.05 14.68
N ASP A 131 10.76 -20.45 14.20
CA ASP A 131 11.57 -19.48 14.96
C ASP A 131 11.35 -18.02 14.50
N ARG A 132 10.57 -17.84 13.43
CA ARG A 132 10.16 -16.56 12.82
C ARG A 132 8.65 -16.39 12.91
N GLY A 133 8.16 -15.16 12.87
CA GLY A 133 6.73 -14.87 12.93
C GLY A 133 6.45 -13.40 13.21
N ASP A 134 5.19 -12.96 13.15
CA ASP A 134 3.99 -13.82 12.97
C ASP A 134 3.38 -13.70 11.57
N GLY A 135 3.42 -12.53 10.94
CA GLY A 135 2.87 -12.30 9.61
C GLY A 135 2.35 -10.87 9.48
N PHE A 136 1.51 -10.62 8.48
CA PHE A 136 0.72 -9.39 8.37
C PHE A 136 -0.55 -9.64 7.56
N ALA A 137 -1.43 -8.66 7.49
CA ALA A 137 -2.64 -8.76 6.68
C ALA A 137 -2.96 -7.46 5.92
N PHE A 138 -3.54 -7.60 4.73
CA PHE A 138 -4.37 -6.56 4.13
C PHE A 138 -5.78 -6.69 4.72
N PHE A 139 -6.38 -5.60 5.17
CA PHE A 139 -7.68 -5.67 5.84
C PHE A 139 -8.62 -4.53 5.45
N LEU A 140 -9.91 -4.82 5.56
CA LEU A 140 -11.02 -3.88 5.57
C LEU A 140 -11.67 -3.98 6.95
N ALA A 141 -11.87 -2.86 7.65
CA ALA A 141 -12.49 -2.81 8.97
C ALA A 141 -13.28 -1.50 9.12
N PRO A 142 -14.31 -1.44 9.98
CA PRO A 142 -15.13 -0.23 10.16
C PRO A 142 -14.31 1.05 10.36
N ASP A 143 -14.84 2.17 9.88
CA ASP A 143 -14.22 3.48 10.05
C ASP A 143 -13.97 3.76 11.54
N GLY A 144 -12.79 4.30 11.85
CA GLY A 144 -12.33 4.50 13.21
C GLY A 144 -11.89 3.22 13.95
N SER A 145 -11.85 2.05 13.31
CA SER A 145 -11.23 0.83 13.87
C SER A 145 -9.80 1.12 14.32
N LYS A 146 -9.43 0.62 15.51
CA LYS A 146 -8.09 0.75 16.11
C LYS A 146 -7.54 -0.61 16.51
N ILE A 147 -6.22 -0.70 16.71
CA ILE A 147 -5.57 -1.90 17.23
C ILE A 147 -6.22 -2.34 18.56
N PRO A 148 -6.79 -3.57 18.64
CA PRO A 148 -7.37 -4.07 19.89
C PRO A 148 -6.30 -4.31 20.97
N PRO A 149 -6.68 -4.34 22.26
CA PRO A 149 -5.74 -4.77 23.30
C PRO A 149 -5.34 -6.24 23.08
N GLN A 150 -4.06 -6.54 23.35
CA GLN A 150 -3.50 -7.90 23.28
C GLN A 150 -3.68 -8.56 21.90
N SER A 151 -3.47 -7.79 20.83
CA SER A 151 -3.63 -8.23 19.45
C SER A 151 -2.31 -8.53 18.71
N GLY A 152 -1.20 -8.59 19.43
CA GLY A 152 0.12 -8.86 18.84
C GLY A 152 0.29 -10.32 18.41
N GLY A 153 1.38 -10.60 17.71
CA GLY A 153 1.68 -11.95 17.22
C GLY A 153 0.64 -12.45 16.20
N GLY A 154 0.29 -13.73 16.26
CA GLY A 154 -0.69 -14.39 15.38
C GLY A 154 -2.11 -13.80 15.35
N CYS A 155 -2.39 -12.70 16.05
CA CYS A 155 -3.66 -11.95 15.91
C CYS A 155 -3.52 -10.69 15.04
N LEU A 156 -2.33 -10.47 14.49
CA LEU A 156 -1.99 -9.54 13.40
C LEU A 156 -2.49 -8.09 13.58
N GLY A 157 -2.76 -7.65 14.81
CA GLY A 157 -3.34 -6.33 15.08
C GLY A 157 -4.82 -6.18 14.73
N LEU A 158 -5.53 -7.27 14.40
CA LEU A 158 -6.93 -7.25 13.93
C LEU A 158 -7.94 -7.70 15.00
N GLN A 159 -7.53 -8.57 15.92
CA GLN A 159 -8.35 -9.04 17.02
C GLN A 159 -7.54 -9.24 18.28
N SER A 160 -8.19 -9.31 19.44
CA SER A 160 -7.52 -9.74 20.67
C SER A 160 -7.21 -11.24 20.61
N CYS A 161 -6.02 -11.66 21.04
CA CYS A 161 -5.69 -13.08 21.11
C CYS A 161 -6.40 -13.82 22.24
N ASP A 162 -6.70 -13.09 23.32
CA ASP A 162 -7.26 -13.63 24.56
C ASP A 162 -8.78 -13.85 24.48
N SER A 163 -9.43 -13.38 23.42
CA SER A 163 -10.87 -13.56 23.25
C SER A 163 -11.25 -13.68 21.78
N ASP A 164 -12.20 -14.57 21.49
CA ASP A 164 -12.81 -14.69 20.16
C ASP A 164 -13.87 -13.60 19.96
N GLY A 165 -13.51 -12.36 20.33
CA GLY A 165 -14.41 -11.22 20.37
C GLY A 165 -15.10 -10.97 19.02
N ASN A 166 -16.13 -10.14 19.06
CA ASN A 166 -16.98 -9.81 17.91
C ASN A 166 -16.26 -8.83 16.95
N SER A 167 -15.07 -9.23 16.48
CA SER A 167 -14.24 -8.46 15.56
C SER A 167 -14.99 -8.29 14.24
N LYS A 168 -14.83 -7.12 13.61
CA LYS A 168 -15.49 -6.80 12.35
C LYS A 168 -14.41 -6.45 11.35
N PHE A 169 -14.01 -7.42 10.56
CA PHE A 169 -13.04 -7.21 9.49
C PHE A 169 -13.16 -8.31 8.44
N VAL A 170 -12.71 -7.97 7.24
CA VAL A 170 -12.34 -8.94 6.22
C VAL A 170 -10.86 -8.74 5.95
N ALA A 171 -10.07 -9.80 6.00
CA ALA A 171 -8.64 -9.71 5.79
C ALA A 171 -8.13 -10.77 4.82
N VAL A 172 -7.00 -10.46 4.20
CA VAL A 172 -6.14 -11.42 3.52
C VAL A 172 -4.86 -11.47 4.34
N GLU A 173 -4.68 -12.57 5.07
CA GLU A 173 -3.50 -12.79 5.89
C GLU A 173 -2.35 -13.40 5.07
N PHE A 174 -1.15 -13.03 5.47
CA PHE A 174 0.13 -13.57 4.98
C PHE A 174 0.86 -14.08 6.22
N ASP A 175 0.49 -15.29 6.63
CA ASP A 175 0.91 -15.91 7.88
C ASP A 175 2.24 -16.65 7.71
N THR A 176 3.11 -16.49 8.70
CA THR A 176 4.46 -17.06 8.72
C THR A 176 4.78 -17.83 10.00
N TYR A 177 3.79 -18.04 10.86
CA TYR A 177 3.95 -18.72 12.15
C TYR A 177 2.79 -19.70 12.43
N PRO A 178 3.07 -21.00 12.60
CA PRO A 178 2.00 -21.99 12.77
C PRO A 178 1.43 -21.97 14.19
N ASN A 179 0.45 -21.12 14.45
CA ASN A 179 -0.36 -21.17 15.66
C ASN A 179 -1.24 -22.43 15.69
N VAL A 180 -1.85 -22.71 16.85
CA VAL A 180 -2.65 -23.93 17.07
C VAL A 180 -3.91 -24.00 16.22
N TRP A 181 -4.36 -22.87 15.68
CA TRP A 181 -5.52 -22.78 14.79
C TRP A 181 -5.15 -22.88 13.30
N ASP A 182 -3.86 -22.81 12.98
CA ASP A 182 -3.40 -22.77 11.59
C ASP A 182 -3.30 -24.16 10.96
N PRO A 183 -3.29 -24.22 9.61
CA PRO A 183 -2.95 -25.43 8.89
C PRO A 183 -1.58 -25.97 9.30
N LEU A 184 -1.44 -27.29 9.23
CA LEU A 184 -0.19 -27.95 9.59
C LEU A 184 0.96 -27.52 8.68
N GLY A 185 1.95 -26.84 9.27
CA GLY A 185 3.35 -26.90 8.86
C GLY A 185 3.80 -26.02 7.70
N SER A 186 3.15 -24.87 7.43
CA SER A 186 3.68 -23.93 6.45
C SER A 186 3.15 -22.52 6.63
N ASP A 187 3.99 -21.55 6.25
CA ASP A 187 3.55 -20.21 5.86
C ASP A 187 2.38 -20.33 4.87
N HIS A 188 1.38 -19.48 5.02
CA HIS A 188 0.18 -19.57 4.22
C HIS A 188 -0.43 -18.20 3.95
N VAL A 189 -1.33 -18.18 2.97
CA VAL A 189 -2.19 -17.05 2.67
C VAL A 189 -3.63 -17.52 2.77
N ALA A 190 -4.47 -16.77 3.48
CA ALA A 190 -5.86 -17.11 3.65
C ALA A 190 -6.75 -15.86 3.69
N ILE A 191 -8.06 -16.09 3.70
CA ILE A 191 -9.08 -15.04 3.83
C ILE A 191 -9.75 -15.17 5.20
N ASP A 192 -9.71 -14.12 5.99
CA ASP A 192 -10.28 -14.10 7.33
C ASP A 192 -11.57 -13.31 7.34
N LEU A 193 -12.60 -13.89 7.94
CA LEU A 193 -13.91 -13.28 8.07
C LEU A 193 -14.23 -13.13 9.56
N ASN A 194 -14.07 -11.92 10.08
CA ASN A 194 -14.27 -11.57 11.50
C ASN A 194 -13.41 -12.34 12.51
N SER A 195 -12.53 -13.23 12.09
CA SER A 195 -11.66 -14.03 12.96
C SER A 195 -10.47 -14.60 12.19
N ILE A 196 -9.26 -14.37 12.72
CA ILE A 196 -8.00 -14.99 12.23
C ILE A 196 -7.92 -16.48 12.59
N LYS A 197 -8.65 -16.92 13.62
CA LYS A 197 -8.58 -18.33 14.06
C LYS A 197 -9.35 -19.30 13.15
N THR A 198 -10.02 -18.76 12.13
CA THR A 198 -10.95 -19.50 11.25
C THR A 198 -10.84 -19.00 9.81
N SER A 199 -9.64 -19.13 9.25
CA SER A 199 -9.34 -18.67 7.89
C SER A 199 -9.93 -19.57 6.81
N PHE A 200 -10.35 -18.98 5.70
CA PHE A 200 -10.97 -19.66 4.57
C PHE A 200 -9.95 -20.03 3.50
N TYR A 201 -9.94 -21.31 3.12
CA TYR A 201 -9.13 -21.89 2.05
C TYR A 201 -7.65 -21.46 2.08
N PRO A 202 -6.92 -21.74 3.17
CA PRO A 202 -5.52 -21.38 3.25
C PRO A 202 -4.72 -22.09 2.16
N VAL A 203 -3.86 -21.33 1.48
CA VAL A 203 -2.96 -21.83 0.44
C VAL A 203 -1.53 -21.68 0.93
N GLN A 204 -0.73 -22.74 0.78
CA GLN A 204 0.67 -22.74 1.18
C GLN A 204 1.48 -21.68 0.40
N TRP A 205 2.39 -21.02 1.09
CA TRP A 205 3.22 -19.95 0.54
C TRP A 205 4.71 -20.22 0.80
N THR A 206 5.23 -21.27 0.15
CA THR A 206 6.57 -21.83 0.40
C THR A 206 7.70 -21.18 -0.39
N TRP A 207 7.38 -20.32 -1.36
CA TRP A 207 8.35 -19.70 -2.30
C TRP A 207 8.71 -18.25 -1.94
N SER A 208 8.19 -17.75 -0.83
CA SER A 208 8.26 -16.35 -0.38
C SER A 208 9.68 -15.77 -0.23
N GLY A 209 10.68 -16.62 0.04
CA GLY A 209 12.05 -16.19 0.31
C GLY A 209 12.18 -15.38 1.60
N ILE A 210 11.28 -15.59 2.56
CA ILE A 210 11.22 -14.86 3.84
C ILE A 210 12.55 -14.86 4.59
N GLU A 211 13.36 -15.92 4.48
CA GLU A 211 14.65 -16.02 5.16
C GLU A 211 15.63 -14.91 4.78
N ARG A 212 15.43 -14.31 3.59
CA ARG A 212 16.34 -13.35 2.98
C ARG A 212 15.63 -12.12 2.41
N GLY A 213 14.40 -11.82 2.86
CA GLY A 213 13.69 -10.62 2.42
C GLY A 213 13.18 -10.69 0.97
N GLY A 214 12.77 -11.88 0.51
CA GLY A 214 12.18 -12.04 -0.82
C GLY A 214 11.02 -11.07 -1.07
N LYS A 215 11.00 -10.46 -2.26
CA LYS A 215 9.99 -9.49 -2.64
C LYS A 215 8.80 -10.18 -3.32
N VAL A 216 7.59 -9.84 -2.88
CA VAL A 216 6.34 -10.39 -3.38
C VAL A 216 5.40 -9.27 -3.79
N ASP A 217 4.71 -9.46 -4.91
CA ASP A 217 3.62 -8.62 -5.37
C ASP A 217 2.29 -9.33 -5.09
N ALA A 218 1.38 -8.64 -4.41
CA ALA A 218 0.03 -9.12 -4.09
C ALA A 218 -1.02 -8.31 -4.84
N PHE A 219 -1.94 -9.01 -5.51
CA PHE A 219 -3.09 -8.45 -6.21
C PHE A 219 -4.35 -8.97 -5.55
N ILE A 220 -5.20 -8.07 -5.06
CA ILE A 220 -6.47 -8.42 -4.42
C ILE A 220 -7.58 -7.69 -5.16
N THR A 221 -8.57 -8.43 -5.64
CA THR A 221 -9.70 -7.89 -6.40
C THR A 221 -11.01 -8.39 -5.83
N TYR A 222 -12.00 -7.52 -5.70
CA TYR A 222 -13.37 -7.89 -5.42
C TYR A 222 -14.29 -7.51 -6.58
N ASN A 223 -15.02 -8.50 -7.09
CA ASN A 223 -16.07 -8.30 -8.08
C ASN A 223 -17.43 -8.45 -7.41
N SER A 224 -18.13 -7.35 -7.19
CA SER A 224 -19.43 -7.24 -6.51
C SER A 224 -20.53 -8.05 -7.21
N SER A 225 -20.50 -8.09 -8.55
CA SER A 225 -21.51 -8.80 -9.36
C SER A 225 -21.46 -10.31 -9.15
N THR A 226 -20.26 -10.86 -9.00
CA THR A 226 -20.03 -12.30 -8.74
C THR A 226 -19.79 -12.61 -7.26
N LYS A 227 -19.68 -11.57 -6.42
CA LYS A 227 -19.28 -11.65 -5.01
C LYS A 227 -17.91 -12.33 -4.82
N ASN A 228 -17.02 -12.22 -5.79
CA ASN A 228 -15.76 -12.94 -5.80
C ASN A 228 -14.61 -12.06 -5.29
N LEU A 229 -14.04 -12.42 -4.14
CA LEU A 229 -12.76 -11.92 -3.66
C LEU A 229 -11.65 -12.84 -4.17
N SER A 230 -10.78 -12.34 -5.04
CA SER A 230 -9.65 -13.07 -5.60
C SER A 230 -8.33 -12.48 -5.13
N VAL A 231 -7.37 -13.33 -4.82
CA VAL A 231 -6.03 -12.98 -4.37
C VAL A 231 -5.03 -13.71 -5.26
N LEU A 232 -4.04 -12.99 -5.77
CA LEU A 232 -2.91 -13.51 -6.54
C LEU A 232 -1.61 -12.98 -5.97
N LEU A 233 -0.69 -13.88 -5.66
CA LEU A 233 0.68 -13.57 -5.26
C LEU A 233 1.64 -13.96 -6.37
N LEU A 234 2.62 -13.10 -6.64
CA LEU A 234 3.72 -13.35 -7.58
C LEU A 234 5.06 -13.00 -6.92
N GLY A 235 6.08 -13.84 -7.13
CA GLY A 235 7.45 -13.45 -6.82
C GLY A 235 7.89 -12.31 -7.74
N ALA A 236 8.27 -11.16 -7.17
CA ALA A 236 8.52 -9.94 -7.95
C ALA A 236 9.71 -10.07 -8.92
N GLU A 237 10.64 -11.00 -8.65
CA GLU A 237 11.80 -11.30 -9.48
C GLU A 237 11.64 -12.59 -10.31
N ASP A 238 10.50 -13.27 -10.21
CA ASP A 238 10.23 -14.50 -10.97
C ASP A 238 9.40 -14.24 -12.23
N PHE A 239 10.12 -13.92 -13.31
CA PHE A 239 9.53 -13.67 -14.63
C PHE A 239 8.82 -14.88 -15.24
N ASN A 240 9.06 -16.10 -14.74
CA ASN A 240 8.44 -17.33 -15.24
C ASN A 240 7.15 -17.71 -14.49
N ARG A 241 6.75 -16.93 -13.46
CA ARG A 241 5.56 -17.18 -12.61
C ARG A 241 5.52 -18.57 -11.97
N LEU A 242 6.68 -19.20 -11.76
CA LEU A 242 6.79 -20.49 -11.07
C LEU A 242 6.48 -20.32 -9.57
N ASN A 243 6.84 -19.17 -9.03
CA ASN A 243 6.57 -18.69 -7.69
C ASN A 243 5.27 -17.87 -7.71
N SER A 244 4.15 -18.57 -7.72
CA SER A 244 2.83 -17.96 -7.64
C SER A 244 1.90 -18.78 -6.75
N SER A 245 0.98 -18.08 -6.09
CA SER A 245 -0.11 -18.65 -5.31
C SER A 245 -1.38 -17.85 -5.59
N ASN A 246 -2.53 -18.51 -5.61
CA ASN A 246 -3.81 -17.83 -5.71
C ASN A 246 -4.85 -18.48 -4.81
N LEU A 247 -5.82 -17.70 -4.38
CA LEU A 247 -6.99 -18.15 -3.67
C LEU A 247 -8.16 -17.22 -4.02
N SER A 248 -9.38 -17.73 -3.85
CA SER A 248 -10.57 -16.92 -4.03
C SER A 248 -11.70 -17.43 -3.16
N ALA A 249 -12.64 -16.55 -2.85
CA ALA A 249 -13.83 -16.89 -2.11
C ALA A 249 -15.04 -16.10 -2.64
N ILE A 250 -16.16 -16.80 -2.77
CA ILE A 250 -17.46 -16.19 -3.06
C ILE A 250 -18.08 -15.75 -1.75
N LEU A 251 -18.03 -14.44 -1.47
CA LEU A 251 -18.52 -13.86 -0.23
C LEU A 251 -19.15 -12.49 -0.44
N ASP A 252 -20.26 -12.27 0.25
CA ASP A 252 -20.96 -10.99 0.26
C ASP A 252 -20.37 -10.09 1.34
N LEU A 253 -19.56 -9.10 0.95
CA LEU A 253 -18.87 -8.24 1.93
C LEU A 253 -19.84 -7.45 2.81
N SER A 254 -21.07 -7.20 2.35
CA SER A 254 -22.08 -6.49 3.14
C SER A 254 -22.55 -7.27 4.39
N GLN A 255 -22.26 -8.58 4.45
CA GLN A 255 -22.54 -9.41 5.63
C GLN A 255 -21.48 -9.24 6.74
N TYR A 256 -20.31 -8.71 6.40
CA TYR A 256 -19.15 -8.64 7.31
C TYR A 256 -18.75 -7.19 7.63
N LEU A 257 -19.02 -6.26 6.70
CA LEU A 257 -18.57 -4.87 6.80
C LEU A 257 -19.75 -3.88 6.74
N PRO A 258 -19.65 -2.76 7.46
CA PRO A 258 -20.61 -1.65 7.35
C PRO A 258 -20.58 -0.99 5.95
N GLU A 259 -21.55 -0.11 5.68
CA GLU A 259 -21.60 0.68 4.44
C GLU A 259 -20.32 1.52 4.24
N TRP A 260 -19.79 2.07 5.34
CA TRP A 260 -18.57 2.89 5.38
C TRP A 260 -17.51 2.24 6.27
N PHE A 261 -16.29 2.10 5.73
CA PHE A 261 -15.17 1.46 6.41
C PHE A 261 -13.85 2.22 6.15
#